data_AF-A0A821JZ56-F1
#
_entry.id   AF-A0A821JZ56-F1
#
_cell.length_a   1.000
_cell.length_b   1.000
_cell.length_c   1.000
_cell.angle_alpha   90.00
_cell.angle_beta   90.00
_cell.angle_gamma   90.00
#
_symmetry.space_group_name_H-M   'P 1'
#
loop_
_entity.id
_entity.type
_entity.pdbx_description
1 polymer ?
#
loop_
_entity_poly.entity_id
_entity_poly.type
_entity_poly.pdbx_seq_one_letter_code
_entity_poly.pdbx_strand_id
1 'polypeptide(L)'
;MSSKIFISWKTSFNDHVDLNILTSESFKCVKTKLLLDRYRTTVCVYEIQKDRDVSGHLVSHGIWEEHLVTRFIRILSTYKQYSFIDIGANLGIYTMYAASLGCSNIISIECFRPNIEQIRR
;
A
#
# COMPACT_ATOMS: atom_id res chain seq x y z
N MET A 1 6.98 0.80 -16.31
CA MET A 1 6.32 2.10 -16.09
C MET A 1 6.40 2.36 -14.59
N SER A 2 7.26 3.28 -14.14
CA SER A 2 7.56 3.45 -12.70
C SER A 2 6.43 4.17 -11.97
N SER A 3 5.78 3.50 -11.04
CA SER A 3 4.92 4.12 -10.02
C SER A 3 5.80 4.98 -9.10
N LYS A 4 5.47 6.27 -8.93
CA LYS A 4 6.20 7.20 -8.07
C LYS A 4 5.41 7.48 -6.80
N ILE A 5 5.70 6.80 -5.69
CA ILE A 5 5.09 7.09 -4.40
C ILE A 5 5.77 8.32 -3.76
N PHE A 6 4.98 9.26 -3.25
CA PHE A 6 5.47 10.48 -2.58
C PHE A 6 4.99 10.52 -1.13
N ILE A 7 5.91 10.46 -0.18
CA ILE A 7 5.61 10.45 1.26
C ILE A 7 6.25 11.68 1.95
N SER A 8 5.58 12.35 2.90
CA SER A 8 6.06 13.60 3.54
C SER A 8 5.64 13.77 5.00
N TRP A 9 6.57 14.09 5.92
CA TRP A 9 6.57 15.35 6.73
C TRP A 9 7.76 15.53 7.71
N LYS A 10 8.56 16.60 7.52
CA LYS A 10 9.15 17.51 8.56
C LYS A 10 9.94 18.65 7.89
N THR A 11 9.49 19.91 8.00
CA THR A 11 10.14 21.25 7.72
C THR A 11 11.18 21.46 6.59
N SER A 12 11.54 20.43 5.83
CA SER A 12 12.44 20.41 4.68
C SER A 12 11.70 19.63 3.60
N PHE A 13 11.51 20.26 2.45
CA PHE A 13 10.50 19.89 1.46
C PHE A 13 10.85 18.67 0.56
N ASN A 14 11.84 17.84 0.91
CA ASN A 14 12.55 17.03 -0.11
C ASN A 14 12.85 15.54 0.21
N ASP A 15 12.13 14.89 1.13
CA ASP A 15 12.28 13.43 1.30
C ASP A 15 11.42 12.66 0.28
N HIS A 16 11.91 12.54 -0.95
CA HIS A 16 11.31 11.67 -1.96
C HIS A 16 11.79 10.24 -1.81
N VAL A 17 10.82 9.33 -1.72
CA VAL A 17 11.04 7.91 -1.56
C VAL A 17 10.76 7.21 -2.88
N ASP A 18 11.82 6.84 -3.60
CA ASP A 18 11.69 5.97 -4.77
C ASP A 18 11.53 4.51 -4.30
N LEU A 19 10.42 3.87 -4.70
CA LEU A 19 10.16 2.44 -4.44
C LEU A 19 11.05 1.52 -5.26
N ASN A 20 11.71 2.03 -6.31
CA ASN A 20 12.66 1.24 -7.08
C ASN A 20 13.98 1.04 -6.30
N ILE A 21 14.16 1.71 -5.17
CA ILE A 21 15.31 1.54 -4.27
C ILE A 21 14.89 0.60 -3.14
N LEU A 22 15.33 -0.65 -3.25
CA LEU A 22 15.05 -1.70 -2.25
C LEU A 22 15.73 -1.38 -0.92
N THR A 23 14.99 -1.51 0.18
CA THR A 23 15.54 -1.42 1.54
C THR A 23 16.33 -2.69 1.86
N SER A 24 17.38 -2.57 2.69
CA SER A 24 18.14 -3.72 3.19
C SER A 24 17.43 -4.45 4.34
N GLU A 25 16.34 -3.90 4.86
CA GLU A 25 15.58 -4.47 5.98
C GLU A 25 14.67 -5.59 5.50
N SER A 26 14.63 -6.71 6.23
CA SER A 26 13.76 -7.85 5.92
C SER A 26 12.39 -7.76 6.59
N PHE A 27 11.37 -7.35 5.82
CA PHE A 27 9.97 -7.39 6.25
C PHE A 27 9.27 -8.72 5.92
N LYS A 28 8.36 -9.13 6.81
CA LYS A 28 7.40 -10.20 6.55
C LYS A 28 6.29 -9.63 5.67
N CYS A 29 6.05 -10.25 4.52
CA CYS A 29 4.98 -9.81 3.62
C CYS A 29 4.02 -10.95 3.33
N VAL A 30 2.74 -10.60 3.17
CA VAL A 30 1.65 -11.53 2.91
C VAL A 30 1.01 -11.19 1.57
N LYS A 31 0.58 -12.23 0.85
CA LYS A 31 -0.30 -12.04 -0.30
C LYS A 31 -1.71 -11.81 0.21
N THR A 32 -2.37 -10.80 -0.33
CA THR A 32 -3.75 -10.52 0.04
C THR A 32 -4.71 -11.56 -0.52
N LYS A 33 -5.90 -11.64 0.07
CA LYS A 33 -7.05 -12.40 -0.43
C LYS A 33 -7.32 -12.00 -1.88
N LEU A 34 -7.65 -12.98 -2.72
CA LEU A 34 -8.07 -12.73 -4.10
C LEU A 34 -9.44 -12.05 -4.08
N LEU A 35 -9.52 -10.82 -4.61
CA LEU A 35 -10.75 -10.03 -4.69
C LEU A 35 -11.24 -9.98 -6.15
N LEU A 36 -12.57 -10.07 -6.32
CA LEU A 36 -13.24 -10.09 -7.63
C LEU A 36 -12.63 -11.13 -8.59
N ASP A 37 -12.18 -12.27 -8.04
CA ASP A 37 -11.57 -13.39 -8.75
C ASP A 37 -10.35 -13.06 -9.61
N ARG A 38 -9.74 -11.89 -9.39
CA ARG A 38 -8.68 -11.37 -10.27
C ARG A 38 -7.60 -10.58 -9.55
N TYR A 39 -7.95 -9.81 -8.53
CA TYR A 39 -7.04 -8.82 -7.96
C TYR A 39 -6.48 -9.28 -6.63
N ARG A 40 -5.15 -9.32 -6.54
CA ARG A 40 -4.40 -9.58 -5.32
C ARG A 40 -3.12 -8.77 -5.35
N THR A 41 -2.60 -8.43 -4.18
CA THR A 41 -1.32 -7.73 -4.06
C THR A 41 -0.51 -8.33 -2.92
N THR A 42 0.69 -7.79 -2.69
CA THR A 42 1.55 -8.17 -1.57
C THR A 42 1.68 -6.97 -0.66
N VAL A 43 1.57 -7.19 0.65
CA VAL A 43 1.66 -6.15 1.67
C VAL A 43 2.60 -6.63 2.77
N CYS A 44 3.53 -5.77 3.17
CA CYS A 44 4.43 -6.06 4.27
C CYS A 44 3.81 -5.63 5.60
N VAL A 45 3.84 -6.55 6.58
CA VAL A 45 3.10 -6.47 7.83
C VAL A 45 4.05 -6.46 9.01
N TYR A 46 3.60 -5.93 10.14
CA TYR A 46 4.31 -6.08 11.40
C TYR A 46 4.07 -7.45 12.02
N GLU A 47 4.87 -7.75 13.04
CA GLU A 47 4.56 -8.82 13.97
C GLU A 47 3.22 -8.53 14.66
N ILE A 48 2.37 -9.55 14.80
CA ILE A 48 1.02 -9.43 15.37
C ILE A 48 1.07 -8.83 16.79
N GLN A 49 2.15 -9.02 17.53
CA GLN A 49 2.32 -8.44 18.86
C GLN A 49 2.43 -6.91 18.83
N LYS A 50 2.93 -6.33 17.73
CA LYS A 50 3.12 -4.88 17.53
C LYS A 50 1.90 -4.22 16.90
N ASP A 51 1.24 -4.91 15.98
CA ASP A 51 0.02 -4.46 15.33
C ASP A 51 -0.98 -5.62 15.21
N ARG A 52 -1.94 -5.64 16.13
CA ARG A 52 -2.97 -6.68 16.19
C ARG A 52 -4.14 -6.38 15.24
N ASP A 53 -4.27 -5.14 14.82
CA ASP A 53 -5.42 -4.66 14.07
C ASP A 53 -5.18 -4.91 12.58
N VAL A 54 -4.40 -4.06 11.92
CA VAL A 54 -4.25 -4.12 10.46
C VAL A 54 -3.41 -5.34 10.07
N SER A 55 -2.20 -5.47 10.64
CA SER A 55 -1.32 -6.63 10.40
C SER A 55 -1.96 -7.92 10.86
N GLY A 56 -2.62 -7.93 12.03
CA GLY A 56 -3.32 -9.11 12.53
C GLY A 56 -4.45 -9.56 11.61
N HIS A 57 -5.28 -8.64 11.12
CA HIS A 57 -6.37 -8.95 10.19
C HIS A 57 -5.85 -9.39 8.82
N LEU A 58 -4.77 -8.80 8.31
CA LEU A 58 -4.13 -9.23 7.06
C LEU A 58 -3.54 -10.64 7.17
N VAL A 59 -2.92 -10.99 8.29
CA VAL A 59 -2.36 -12.34 8.49
C VAL A 59 -3.45 -13.39 8.66
N SER A 60 -4.54 -13.06 9.36
CA SER A 60 -5.61 -14.01 9.68
C SER A 60 -6.67 -14.16 8.59
N HIS A 61 -7.09 -13.05 7.96
CA HIS A 61 -8.18 -13.00 6.99
C HIS A 61 -7.71 -12.67 5.57
N GLY A 62 -6.46 -12.27 5.39
CA GLY A 62 -5.86 -11.97 4.09
C GLY A 62 -6.18 -10.58 3.54
N ILE A 63 -7.02 -9.78 4.20
CA ILE A 63 -7.42 -8.46 3.69
C ILE A 63 -7.88 -7.55 4.83
N TRP A 64 -7.58 -6.26 4.75
CA TRP A 64 -8.14 -5.23 5.64
C TRP A 64 -9.34 -4.57 4.95
N GLU A 65 -10.44 -4.31 5.68
CA GLU A 65 -11.63 -3.61 5.15
C GLU A 65 -12.14 -4.13 3.80
N GLU A 66 -12.31 -5.45 3.68
CA GLU A 66 -12.58 -6.13 2.39
C GLU A 66 -13.65 -5.43 1.54
N HIS A 67 -14.75 -4.99 2.15
CA HIS A 67 -15.85 -4.35 1.45
C HIS A 67 -15.47 -2.99 0.84
N LEU A 68 -14.64 -2.19 1.53
CA LEU A 68 -14.15 -0.90 1.03
C LEU A 68 -13.10 -1.10 -0.05
N VAL A 69 -12.13 -1.99 0.19
CA VAL A 69 -11.09 -2.32 -0.79
C VAL A 69 -11.71 -2.89 -2.07
N THR A 70 -12.72 -3.75 -1.96
CA THR A 70 -13.45 -4.28 -3.12
C THR A 70 -14.15 -3.17 -3.91
N ARG A 71 -14.81 -2.22 -3.23
CA ARG A 71 -15.46 -1.07 -3.88
C ARG A 71 -14.43 -0.18 -4.57
N PHE A 72 -13.32 0.08 -3.90
CA PHE A 72 -12.19 0.84 -4.44
C PHE A 72 -11.64 0.20 -5.72
N ILE A 73 -11.39 -1.12 -5.71
CA ILE A 73 -10.90 -1.86 -6.88
C ILE A 73 -11.88 -1.73 -8.05
N ARG A 74 -13.20 -1.87 -7.83
CA ARG A 74 -14.20 -1.73 -8.91
C ARG A 74 -14.16 -0.35 -9.58
N ILE A 75 -14.00 0.70 -8.79
CA ILE A 75 -13.91 2.07 -9.31
C ILE A 75 -12.61 2.20 -10.10
N LEU A 76 -11.48 1.89 -9.47
CA LEU A 76 -10.18 2.19 -10.04
C LEU A 76 -9.80 1.26 -11.21
N SER A 77 -10.35 0.03 -11.26
CA SER A 77 -10.20 -0.86 -12.42
C SER A 77 -10.82 -0.28 -13.70
N THR A 78 -11.81 0.60 -13.55
CA THR A 78 -12.51 1.28 -14.65
C THR A 78 -11.78 2.56 -15.07
N TYR A 79 -11.11 3.24 -14.12
CA TYR A 79 -10.55 4.57 -14.31
C TYR A 79 -9.03 4.66 -14.03
N LYS A 80 -8.27 3.71 -14.58
CA LYS A 80 -6.82 3.56 -14.33
C LYS A 80 -5.97 4.74 -14.81
N GLN A 81 -6.52 5.57 -15.69
CA GLN A 81 -5.87 6.76 -16.24
C GLN A 81 -5.82 7.93 -15.24
N TYR A 82 -6.65 7.92 -14.20
CA TYR A 82 -6.65 8.99 -13.21
C TYR A 82 -5.55 8.82 -12.18
N SER A 83 -5.15 9.94 -11.59
CA SER A 83 -4.23 9.98 -10.46
C SER A 83 -4.93 9.49 -9.20
N PHE A 84 -4.31 8.57 -8.48
CA PHE A 84 -4.75 8.15 -7.15
C PHE A 84 -3.85 8.81 -6.09
N ILE A 85 -4.46 9.42 -5.08
CA ILE A 85 -3.76 10.00 -3.92
C ILE A 85 -4.28 9.27 -2.67
N ASP A 86 -3.40 8.52 -2.02
CA ASP A 86 -3.63 7.81 -0.76
C ASP A 86 -3.03 8.64 0.38
N ILE A 87 -3.83 9.06 1.37
CA ILE A 87 -3.38 9.90 2.49
C ILE A 87 -3.62 9.14 3.79
N GLY A 88 -2.56 8.96 4.58
CA GLY A 88 -2.58 8.03 5.70
C GLY A 88 -2.50 6.59 5.20
N ALA A 89 -1.58 6.34 4.27
CA ALA A 89 -1.48 5.09 3.53
C ALA A 89 -1.31 3.84 4.43
N ASN A 90 -0.85 4.01 5.67
CA ASN A 90 -0.63 2.97 6.65
C ASN A 90 0.30 1.88 6.08
N LEU A 91 -0.11 0.61 6.01
CA LEU A 91 0.65 -0.45 5.35
C LEU A 91 0.49 -0.48 3.82
N GLY A 92 -0.12 0.55 3.24
CA GLY A 92 -0.25 0.76 1.80
C GLY A 92 -1.29 -0.13 1.12
N ILE A 93 -2.34 -0.59 1.81
CA ILE A 93 -3.34 -1.51 1.21
C ILE A 93 -3.93 -0.94 -0.08
N TYR A 94 -4.46 0.28 -0.03
CA TYR A 94 -5.09 0.91 -1.20
C TYR A 94 -4.06 1.23 -2.28
N THR A 95 -2.92 1.79 -1.88
CA THR A 95 -1.76 2.03 -2.75
C THR A 95 -1.29 0.80 -3.52
N MET A 96 -1.11 -0.34 -2.84
CA MET A 96 -0.64 -1.58 -3.45
C MET A 96 -1.67 -2.20 -4.38
N TYR A 97 -2.98 -2.02 -4.09
CA TYR A 97 -4.01 -2.40 -5.05
C TYR A 97 -4.04 -1.48 -6.27
N ALA A 98 -3.92 -0.16 -6.09
CA ALA A 98 -3.82 0.79 -7.20
C ALA A 98 -2.63 0.46 -8.11
N ALA A 99 -1.48 0.12 -7.53
CA ALA A 99 -0.29 -0.31 -8.26
C ALA A 99 -0.55 -1.63 -9.02
N SER A 100 -1.15 -2.63 -8.36
CA SER A 100 -1.50 -3.91 -9.01
C SER A 100 -2.50 -3.78 -10.15
N LEU A 101 -3.35 -2.74 -10.11
CA LEU A 101 -4.31 -2.44 -11.17
C LEU A 101 -3.67 -1.79 -12.39
N GLY A 102 -2.42 -1.34 -12.27
CA GLY A 102 -1.69 -0.64 -13.33
C GLY A 102 -2.06 0.83 -13.44
N CYS A 103 -2.41 1.49 -12.33
CA CYS A 103 -2.67 2.93 -12.35
C CYS A 103 -1.38 3.69 -12.62
N SER A 104 -1.43 4.63 -13.56
CA SER A 104 -0.23 5.30 -14.08
C SER A 104 0.36 6.33 -13.12
N ASN A 105 -0.46 6.88 -12.21
CA ASN A 105 -0.03 7.91 -11.28
C ASN A 105 -0.61 7.65 -9.89
N ILE A 106 0.24 7.31 -8.93
CA ILE A 106 -0.14 6.95 -7.57
C ILE A 106 0.75 7.75 -6.62
N ILE A 107 0.16 8.57 -5.78
CA ILE A 107 0.83 9.32 -4.72
C ILE A 107 0.33 8.72 -3.41
N SER A 108 1.23 8.31 -2.52
CA SER A 108 0.87 7.68 -1.25
C SER A 108 1.59 8.41 -0.13
N ILE A 109 0.86 9.06 0.77
CA ILE A 109 1.38 9.92 1.82
C ILE A 109 1.17 9.22 3.17
N GLU A 110 2.24 9.11 3.95
CA GLU A 110 2.27 8.49 5.27
C GLU A 110 3.20 9.27 6.20
N CYS A 111 2.78 9.53 7.44
CA CYS A 111 3.54 10.33 8.39
C CYS A 111 4.35 9.46 9.37
N PHE A 112 4.00 8.18 9.51
CA PHE A 112 4.69 7.24 10.38
C PHE A 112 5.81 6.52 9.65
N ARG A 113 7.06 6.93 9.92
CA ARG A 113 8.25 6.43 9.20
C ARG A 113 8.36 4.90 9.11
N PRO A 114 8.06 4.10 10.14
CA PRO A 114 8.11 2.65 9.99
C PRO A 114 7.11 2.10 8.94
N ASN A 115 5.96 2.74 8.73
CA ASN A 115 5.00 2.35 7.70
C ASN A 115 5.55 2.66 6.30
N ILE A 116 6.28 3.77 6.18
CA ILE A 116 6.98 4.14 4.95
C ILE A 116 7.89 3.01 4.50
N GLU A 117 8.71 2.48 5.41
CA GLU A 117 9.64 1.39 5.07
C GLU A 117 8.91 0.08 4.69
N GLN A 118 7.76 -0.22 5.30
CA GLN A 118 6.92 -1.35 4.90
C GLN A 118 6.35 -1.19 3.47
N ILE A 119 5.93 0.03 3.11
CA ILE A 119 5.41 0.34 1.77
C ILE A 119 6.51 0.29 0.70
N ARG A 120 7.76 0.61 1.05
CA ARG A 120 8.90 0.70 0.12
C ARG A 120 9.38 -0.63 -0.49
N ARG A 121 8.79 -1.76 -0.12
CA ARG A 121 9.34 -3.08 -0.42
C ARG A 121 8.74 -3.80 -1.62
#